data_AF-A0A2V1KCB4-F1
#
_entry.id   AF-A0A2V1KCB4-F1
#
_cell.length_a   1.000
_cell.length_b   1.000
_cell.length_c   1.000
_cell.angle_alpha   90.00
_cell.angle_beta   90.00
_cell.angle_gamma   90.00
#
_symmetry.space_group_name_H-M   'P 1'
#
loop_
_entity.id
_entity.type
_entity.pdbx_description
1 polymer ?
#
loop_
_entity_poly.entity_id
_entity_poly.type
_entity_poly.pdbx_seq_one_letter_code
_entity_poly.pdbx_strand_id
1 'polypeptide(L)'
;MRTQRRIIAIAALVLAGSGLAACDGGGSEEPSATGTETPTATETSTPSPSETTAGPATEIGEITPYNENGFLNDGWNVEHSKPEDGEAPADCYESAHGTGPNTVTCGPTAASLGACWLTEDRMQIACLDEYAVGEQNLKHVALDGEAPAETPATEDPIPLWVELDDGSTFAAVHGGAWSPPDGYLVAYSRADDPETLEEILIPDDDSAPIFDQSEDLWTVTVGEDGGQDVATKTVNKVWYMAGRVIPEGPDDDFSPEIVNGSWCPTPDTEGNATHGCYTIDYPNVEYEDGETDEIVAVSNDGGVLSLDLDGAPLGLYVPVDTALDESGMDGVEDLPDQERIWNSQTVTLMVRD
;
A
#
# COMPACT_ATOMS: atom_id res chain seq x y z
N MET A 1 0.55 51.23 1.61
CA MET A 1 1.52 51.89 0.69
C MET A 1 1.72 50.96 -0.48
N ARG A 2 1.49 51.46 -1.70
CA ARG A 2 1.64 50.75 -2.97
C ARG A 2 3.12 50.57 -3.31
N THR A 3 3.51 49.39 -3.78
CA THR A 3 4.59 49.29 -4.78
C THR A 3 4.27 48.17 -5.78
N GLN A 4 3.69 48.56 -6.91
CA GLN A 4 3.73 47.81 -8.16
C GLN A 4 5.16 47.82 -8.72
N ARG A 5 5.56 46.74 -9.40
CA ARG A 5 6.37 46.75 -10.66
C ARG A 5 6.41 45.32 -11.21
N ARG A 6 5.56 45.00 -12.20
CA ARG A 6 5.78 45.10 -13.66
C ARG A 6 6.48 43.86 -14.23
N ILE A 7 5.62 42.95 -14.68
CA ILE A 7 5.87 41.89 -15.68
C ILE A 7 6.36 42.54 -16.98
N ILE A 8 7.43 41.97 -17.56
CA ILE A 8 7.81 42.17 -18.95
C ILE A 8 7.36 40.92 -19.70
N ALA A 9 6.30 41.06 -20.48
CA ALA A 9 5.89 40.07 -21.47
C ALA A 9 6.71 40.27 -22.75
N ILE A 10 7.24 39.19 -23.31
CA ILE A 10 7.66 39.13 -24.71
C ILE A 10 6.79 38.07 -25.38
N ALA A 11 6.12 38.51 -26.45
CA ALA A 11 5.10 37.77 -27.17
C ALA A 11 5.66 37.05 -28.42
N ALA A 12 4.88 36.02 -28.79
CA ALA A 12 4.59 35.53 -30.14
C ALA A 12 5.63 34.62 -30.85
N LEU A 13 5.17 33.45 -31.29
CA LEU A 13 4.70 33.29 -32.67
C LEU A 13 3.79 32.07 -32.86
N VAL A 14 2.65 32.31 -33.50
CA VAL A 14 1.67 31.34 -34.01
C VAL A 14 2.16 30.75 -35.34
N LEU A 15 1.96 29.44 -35.55
CA LEU A 15 1.81 28.87 -36.90
C LEU A 15 0.60 27.93 -36.94
N ALA A 16 -0.27 28.22 -37.91
CA ALA A 16 -1.51 27.54 -38.22
C ALA A 16 -1.31 26.43 -39.27
N GLY A 17 -2.23 25.46 -39.29
CA GLY A 17 -2.42 24.50 -40.40
C GLY A 17 -3.38 23.37 -39.98
N SER A 18 -4.70 23.48 -40.15
CA SER A 18 -5.51 23.31 -41.38
C SER A 18 -5.69 21.85 -41.88
N GLY A 19 -6.95 21.38 -41.86
CA GLY A 19 -7.56 20.52 -42.89
C GLY A 19 -7.72 19.04 -42.52
N LEU A 20 -8.90 18.55 -42.14
CA LEU A 20 -10.02 18.07 -43.00
C LEU A 20 -9.67 16.85 -43.86
N ALA A 21 -10.33 15.71 -43.62
CA ALA A 21 -11.44 15.24 -44.47
C ALA A 21 -11.87 13.80 -44.10
N ALA A 22 -13.18 13.66 -43.91
CA ALA A 22 -13.91 12.40 -43.84
C ALA A 22 -14.07 11.75 -45.22
N CYS A 23 -14.29 10.43 -45.25
CA CYS A 23 -15.02 9.76 -46.32
C CYS A 23 -16.00 8.73 -45.75
N ASP A 24 -17.23 8.92 -46.21
CA ASP A 24 -18.49 8.21 -46.08
C ASP A 24 -18.48 6.81 -46.72
N GLY A 25 -19.39 5.93 -46.32
CA GLY A 25 -19.63 4.64 -46.99
C GLY A 25 -20.73 3.81 -46.33
N GLY A 26 -21.98 4.01 -46.75
CA GLY A 26 -23.16 3.32 -46.24
C GLY A 26 -23.58 2.02 -46.95
N GLY A 27 -24.79 1.56 -46.59
CA GLY A 27 -25.59 0.50 -47.24
C GLY A 27 -25.92 -0.65 -46.27
N SER A 28 -27.09 -0.68 -45.61
CA SER A 28 -28.43 -1.11 -46.08
C SER A 28 -28.57 -2.63 -46.28
N GLU A 29 -29.36 -3.28 -45.41
CA GLU A 29 -30.62 -4.00 -45.73
C GLU A 29 -30.92 -5.13 -44.72
N GLU A 30 -32.08 -5.00 -44.07
CA GLU A 30 -32.81 -6.04 -43.36
C GLU A 30 -33.69 -6.80 -44.36
N PRO A 31 -34.03 -8.08 -44.10
CA PRO A 31 -35.47 -8.36 -44.04
C PRO A 31 -35.88 -9.37 -42.95
N SER A 32 -37.04 -9.06 -42.38
CA SER A 32 -37.92 -9.92 -41.58
C SER A 32 -38.35 -11.21 -42.30
N ALA A 33 -38.55 -12.28 -41.52
CA ALA A 33 -39.45 -13.39 -41.87
C ALA A 33 -40.15 -13.95 -40.62
N THR A 34 -41.45 -14.17 -40.78
CA THR A 34 -42.46 -14.54 -39.78
C THR A 34 -42.68 -16.06 -39.70
N GLY A 35 -42.99 -16.56 -38.49
CA GLY A 35 -44.02 -17.59 -38.30
C GLY A 35 -43.59 -18.86 -37.57
N THR A 36 -44.21 -19.15 -36.42
CA THR A 36 -45.15 -20.28 -36.22
C THR A 36 -45.49 -20.41 -34.72
N GLU A 37 -46.77 -20.26 -34.39
CA GLU A 37 -47.34 -20.46 -33.05
C GLU A 37 -47.56 -21.95 -32.76
N THR A 38 -47.30 -22.37 -31.52
CA THR A 38 -47.86 -23.59 -30.91
C THR A 38 -48.08 -23.30 -29.42
N PRO A 39 -49.28 -23.57 -28.87
CA PRO A 39 -49.63 -23.16 -27.52
C PRO A 39 -49.07 -24.17 -26.51
N THR A 40 -48.43 -23.70 -25.44
CA THR A 40 -48.10 -24.56 -24.28
C THR A 40 -48.21 -23.76 -22.99
N ALA A 41 -49.08 -24.28 -22.12
CA ALA A 41 -49.20 -24.12 -20.67
C ALA A 41 -48.94 -22.73 -20.05
N THR A 42 -50.02 -22.14 -19.55
CA THR A 42 -50.00 -21.13 -18.48
C THR A 42 -49.44 -21.77 -17.20
N GLU A 43 -48.16 -21.53 -16.92
CA GLU A 43 -47.64 -21.61 -15.56
C GLU A 43 -47.64 -20.20 -14.96
N THR A 44 -48.28 -20.06 -13.81
CA THR A 44 -48.26 -18.84 -13.00
C THR A 44 -46.87 -18.70 -12.39
N SER A 45 -45.96 -18.06 -13.12
CA SER A 45 -44.66 -17.64 -12.58
C SER A 45 -44.84 -16.40 -11.72
N THR A 46 -44.66 -16.57 -10.42
CA THR A 46 -44.31 -15.49 -9.49
C THR A 46 -43.17 -14.67 -10.10
N PRO A 47 -43.22 -13.32 -10.11
CA PRO A 47 -42.09 -12.53 -10.62
C PRO A 47 -40.86 -12.83 -9.76
N SER A 48 -39.85 -13.43 -10.40
CA SER A 48 -38.48 -13.46 -9.88
C SER A 48 -38.05 -12.01 -9.66
N PRO A 49 -37.39 -11.65 -8.55
CA PRO A 49 -36.78 -10.34 -8.44
C PRO A 49 -35.83 -10.19 -9.63
N SER A 50 -36.08 -9.18 -10.46
CA SER A 50 -35.11 -8.76 -11.44
C SER A 50 -33.84 -8.45 -10.68
N GLU A 51 -32.78 -9.22 -10.92
CA GLU A 51 -31.43 -8.75 -10.66
C GLU A 51 -31.29 -7.48 -11.50
N THR A 52 -31.41 -6.33 -10.86
CA THR A 52 -30.84 -5.10 -11.37
C THR A 52 -29.36 -5.42 -11.54
N THR A 53 -28.91 -5.64 -12.76
CA THR A 53 -27.48 -5.66 -13.08
C THR A 53 -26.94 -4.33 -12.56
N ALA A 54 -26.19 -4.38 -11.46
CA ALA A 54 -25.49 -3.21 -10.96
C ALA A 54 -24.67 -2.65 -12.12
N GLY A 55 -24.75 -1.33 -12.33
CA GLY A 55 -23.95 -0.67 -13.36
C GLY A 55 -22.45 -0.84 -13.08
N PRO A 56 -21.58 -0.42 -14.02
CA PRO A 56 -20.16 -0.28 -13.71
C PRO A 56 -20.01 0.66 -12.50
N ALA A 57 -19.16 0.29 -11.55
CA ALA A 57 -18.85 1.06 -10.35
C ALA A 57 -17.33 1.09 -10.18
N THR A 58 -16.79 2.18 -9.63
CA THR A 58 -15.36 2.28 -9.31
C THR A 58 -15.00 1.28 -8.22
N GLU A 59 -13.96 0.49 -8.45
CA GLU A 59 -13.45 -0.47 -7.47
C GLU A 59 -12.63 0.24 -6.38
N ILE A 60 -12.87 -0.11 -5.12
CA ILE A 60 -12.12 0.39 -3.98
C ILE A 60 -11.24 -0.75 -3.44
N GLY A 61 -9.93 -0.53 -3.44
CA GLY A 61 -8.94 -1.43 -2.86
C GLY A 61 -8.22 -0.82 -1.67
N GLU A 62 -7.50 -1.66 -0.93
CA GLU A 62 -6.63 -1.25 0.17
C GLU A 62 -5.23 -1.82 -0.01
N ILE A 63 -4.23 -1.03 0.36
CA ILE A 63 -2.84 -1.42 0.51
C ILE A 63 -2.70 -1.96 1.93
N THR A 64 -2.51 -3.28 2.03
CA THR A 64 -2.54 -4.03 3.30
C THR A 64 -1.20 -4.76 3.51
N PRO A 65 -0.13 -4.06 3.94
CA PRO A 65 1.13 -4.73 4.24
C PRO A 65 1.04 -5.62 5.47
N TYR A 66 0.14 -5.28 6.42
CA TYR A 66 0.01 -5.97 7.70
C TYR A 66 -1.35 -6.67 7.83
N ASN A 67 -1.36 -7.80 8.52
CA ASN A 67 -2.56 -8.55 8.87
C ASN A 67 -3.23 -8.00 10.15
N GLU A 68 -4.34 -8.62 10.56
CA GLU A 68 -5.12 -8.22 11.75
C GLU A 68 -4.34 -8.31 13.06
N ASN A 69 -3.24 -9.07 13.08
CA ASN A 69 -2.35 -9.24 14.23
C ASN A 69 -1.14 -8.30 14.19
N GLY A 70 -1.02 -7.42 13.19
CA GLY A 70 0.09 -6.48 13.04
C GLY A 70 1.32 -7.03 12.34
N PHE A 71 1.29 -8.28 11.86
CA PHE A 71 2.41 -8.92 11.15
C PHE A 71 2.32 -8.71 9.64
N LEU A 72 3.44 -8.79 8.95
CA LEU A 72 3.52 -8.63 7.51
C LEU A 72 2.72 -9.73 6.77
N ASN A 73 1.91 -9.35 5.79
CA ASN A 73 1.16 -10.26 4.91
C ASN A 73 2.10 -10.94 3.90
N ASP A 74 1.68 -12.11 3.40
CA ASP A 74 2.38 -12.83 2.34
C ASP A 74 2.63 -11.94 1.10
N GLY A 75 3.84 -12.05 0.55
CA GLY A 75 4.29 -11.31 -0.63
C GLY A 75 4.78 -9.88 -0.36
N TRP A 76 4.54 -9.36 0.84
CA TRP A 76 5.15 -8.11 1.28
C TRP A 76 6.55 -8.36 1.84
N ASN A 77 7.45 -7.40 1.60
CA ASN A 77 8.78 -7.41 2.18
C ASN A 77 9.04 -6.07 2.85
N VAL A 78 9.92 -6.08 3.85
CA VAL A 78 10.45 -4.87 4.45
C VAL A 78 11.96 -4.93 4.26
N GLU A 79 12.51 -4.01 3.49
CA GLU A 79 13.93 -3.74 3.52
C GLU A 79 14.23 -3.03 4.82
N HIS A 80 15.06 -3.67 5.62
CA HIS A 80 15.54 -3.04 6.82
C HIS A 80 16.99 -2.62 6.62
N SER A 81 17.17 -1.54 5.86
CA SER A 81 18.48 -0.91 5.77
C SER A 81 18.77 -0.22 7.10
N LYS A 82 20.02 -0.30 7.57
CA LYS A 82 20.50 0.62 8.61
C LYS A 82 20.25 2.05 8.13
N PRO A 83 19.70 2.95 8.97
CA PRO A 83 19.59 4.36 8.61
C PRO A 83 20.97 4.84 8.16
N GLU A 84 21.09 5.35 6.93
CA GLU A 84 22.37 5.90 6.50
C GLU A 84 22.75 7.07 7.42
N ASP A 85 24.02 7.13 7.83
CA ASP A 85 24.54 8.22 8.66
C ASP A 85 24.22 9.58 8.00
N GLY A 86 23.22 10.30 8.54
CA GLY A 86 22.79 11.61 8.03
C GLY A 86 21.41 11.65 7.37
N GLU A 87 20.62 10.58 7.42
CA GLU A 87 19.18 10.64 7.13
C GLU A 87 18.56 11.71 8.04
N ALA A 88 18.00 12.76 7.44
CA ALA A 88 17.37 13.81 8.21
C ALA A 88 16.12 13.22 8.85
N PRO A 89 15.97 13.34 10.18
CA PRO A 89 14.87 12.69 10.84
C PRO A 89 13.54 13.26 10.39
N ALA A 90 12.54 12.39 10.32
CA ALA A 90 11.24 12.72 9.77
C ALA A 90 10.25 13.11 10.88
N ASP A 91 9.72 14.34 10.83
CA ASP A 91 8.52 14.74 11.54
C ASP A 91 7.31 14.07 10.87
N CYS A 92 6.63 13.19 11.61
CA CYS A 92 5.48 12.44 11.12
C CYS A 92 4.14 13.03 11.58
N TYR A 93 3.15 12.94 10.70
CA TYR A 93 1.77 13.34 10.93
C TYR A 93 0.83 12.25 10.41
N GLU A 94 -0.45 12.34 10.76
CA GLU A 94 -1.49 11.48 10.19
C GLU A 94 -1.47 11.53 8.66
N SER A 95 -1.55 10.37 8.01
CA SER A 95 -1.63 10.29 6.55
C SER A 95 -3.05 10.62 6.07
N ALA A 96 -3.16 11.46 5.05
CA ALA A 96 -4.42 11.73 4.35
C ALA A 96 -4.93 10.52 3.54
N HIS A 97 -4.12 9.46 3.42
CA HIS A 97 -4.43 8.27 2.63
C HIS A 97 -4.96 7.09 3.47
N GLY A 98 -4.93 7.21 4.79
CA GLY A 98 -5.21 6.11 5.72
C GLY A 98 -6.68 5.90 6.04
N THR A 99 -7.22 4.72 5.72
CA THR A 99 -8.56 4.27 6.16
C THR A 99 -8.57 3.66 7.55
N GLY A 100 -7.38 3.40 8.12
CA GLY A 100 -7.23 2.81 9.45
C GLY A 100 -6.12 3.51 10.27
N PRO A 101 -5.95 3.10 11.54
CA PRO A 101 -4.99 3.74 12.43
C PRO A 101 -3.53 3.45 12.05
N ASN A 102 -2.61 4.21 12.63
CA ASN A 102 -1.16 4.03 12.56
C ASN A 102 -0.56 4.18 11.16
N THR A 103 -1.28 4.83 10.24
CA THR A 103 -0.75 5.33 8.97
C THR A 103 -0.23 6.75 9.15
N VAL A 104 0.95 7.03 8.61
CA VAL A 104 1.61 8.33 8.74
C VAL A 104 2.24 8.80 7.43
N THR A 105 2.38 10.11 7.33
CA THR A 105 3.17 10.81 6.31
C THR A 105 4.24 11.62 7.04
N CYS A 106 5.49 11.54 6.58
CA CYS A 106 6.61 12.16 7.27
C CYS A 106 7.44 13.07 6.35
N GLY A 107 7.91 14.20 6.89
CA GLY A 107 8.78 15.19 6.21
C GLY A 107 9.90 15.67 7.14
N PRO A 108 10.87 16.53 6.74
CA PRO A 108 10.82 17.47 5.61
C PRO A 108 11.40 16.93 4.30
N THR A 109 11.80 15.66 4.22
CA THR A 109 12.34 15.11 2.98
C THR A 109 11.24 15.02 1.93
N ALA A 110 11.44 15.72 0.81
CA ALA A 110 10.70 15.56 -0.44
C ALA A 110 10.93 14.17 -1.09
N ALA A 111 11.25 13.16 -0.28
CA ALA A 111 11.72 11.83 -0.67
C ALA A 111 10.60 10.79 -0.62
N SER A 112 9.34 11.22 -0.83
CA SER A 112 8.22 10.29 -1.01
C SER A 112 7.93 9.41 0.22
N LEU A 113 7.95 9.95 1.44
CA LEU A 113 7.50 9.23 2.65
C LEU A 113 6.05 9.59 3.04
N GLY A 114 5.14 9.57 2.08
CA GLY A 114 3.71 9.84 2.31
C GLY A 114 2.83 8.60 2.46
N ALA A 115 3.44 7.41 2.44
CA ALA A 115 2.76 6.15 2.61
C ALA A 115 3.55 5.26 3.57
N CYS A 116 3.39 5.55 4.87
CA CYS A 116 4.11 4.87 5.93
C CYS A 116 3.19 4.35 7.03
N TRP A 117 3.70 3.38 7.79
CA TRP A 117 3.07 2.78 8.95
C TRP A 117 4.01 2.89 10.16
N LEU A 118 3.45 3.20 11.33
CA LEU A 118 4.21 3.17 12.59
C LEU A 118 4.69 1.75 12.90
N THR A 119 5.91 1.61 13.43
CA THR A 119 6.44 0.36 13.98
C THR A 119 6.16 0.25 15.48
N GLU A 120 6.31 -0.96 16.00
CA GLU A 120 6.14 -1.34 17.39
C GLU A 120 7.03 -0.54 18.33
N ASP A 121 8.30 -0.36 17.95
CA ASP A 121 9.29 0.35 18.74
C ASP A 121 9.09 1.87 18.76
N ARG A 122 8.27 2.41 17.83
CA ARG A 122 8.03 3.85 17.60
C ARG A 122 9.31 4.67 17.42
N MET A 123 10.41 4.00 17.11
CA MET A 123 11.69 4.61 16.76
C MET A 123 11.88 4.62 15.24
N GLN A 124 11.07 3.83 14.53
CA GLN A 124 11.07 3.72 13.09
C GLN A 124 9.64 3.85 12.53
N ILE A 125 9.58 3.91 11.20
CA ILE A 125 8.38 3.75 10.40
C ILE A 125 8.72 2.82 9.24
N ALA A 126 7.72 2.07 8.77
CA ALA A 126 7.84 1.30 7.54
C ALA A 126 7.11 2.06 6.43
N CYS A 127 7.82 2.49 5.40
CA CYS A 127 7.27 3.27 4.29
C CYS A 127 7.32 2.48 2.99
N LEU A 128 6.38 2.68 2.06
CA LEU A 128 6.56 2.18 0.70
C LEU A 128 7.90 2.65 0.13
N ASP A 129 8.69 1.70 -0.39
CA ASP A 129 10.02 2.03 -0.88
C ASP A 129 9.94 2.86 -2.16
N GLU A 130 9.09 2.42 -3.10
CA GLU A 130 8.73 3.11 -4.32
C GLU A 130 7.24 3.40 -4.37
N TYR A 131 6.86 4.46 -5.09
CA TYR A 131 5.47 4.90 -5.23
C TYR A 131 4.74 4.27 -6.42
N ALA A 132 5.35 3.26 -7.04
CA ALA A 132 4.76 2.53 -8.15
C ALA A 132 3.51 1.76 -7.68
N VAL A 133 2.46 1.79 -8.49
CA VAL A 133 1.20 1.12 -8.17
C VAL A 133 1.42 -0.39 -8.11
N GLY A 134 1.03 -0.99 -6.98
CA GLY A 134 1.17 -2.42 -6.74
C GLY A 134 2.50 -2.84 -6.13
N GLU A 135 3.37 -1.89 -5.76
CA GLU A 135 4.60 -2.18 -5.01
C GLU A 135 4.28 -2.86 -3.67
N GLN A 136 5.06 -3.87 -3.32
CA GLN A 136 4.92 -4.67 -2.09
C GLN A 136 6.18 -4.64 -1.21
N ASN A 137 7.11 -3.73 -1.51
CA ASN A 137 8.31 -3.51 -0.72
C ASN A 137 8.16 -2.26 0.15
N LEU A 138 8.37 -2.43 1.45
CA LEU A 138 8.52 -1.35 2.42
C LEU A 138 10.00 -1.14 2.71
N LYS A 139 10.38 0.04 3.19
CA LYS A 139 11.66 0.32 3.82
C LYS A 139 11.46 0.86 5.23
N HIS A 140 12.31 0.46 6.17
CA HIS A 140 12.37 1.10 7.47
C HIS A 140 13.09 2.44 7.40
N VAL A 141 12.52 3.44 8.07
CA VAL A 141 13.11 4.77 8.21
C VAL A 141 13.13 5.14 9.69
N ALA A 142 14.29 5.55 10.19
CA ALA A 142 14.43 6.01 11.57
C ALA A 142 13.88 7.43 11.79
N LEU A 143 13.35 7.69 12.98
CA LEU A 143 12.82 8.98 13.40
C LEU A 143 13.80 9.76 14.30
N ASP A 144 13.74 11.11 14.34
CA ASP A 144 14.36 11.87 15.46
C ASP A 144 13.41 11.73 16.64
N GLY A 145 13.76 10.84 17.54
CA GLY A 145 12.97 10.65 18.75
C GLY A 145 11.68 9.89 18.49
N GLU A 146 10.71 10.11 19.37
CA GLU A 146 9.52 9.26 19.44
C GLU A 146 8.54 9.62 18.33
N ALA A 147 8.07 8.61 17.60
CA ALA A 147 6.96 8.76 16.66
C ALA A 147 5.75 9.45 17.32
N PRO A 148 4.85 10.07 16.53
CA PRO A 148 3.55 10.42 17.06
C PRO A 148 2.92 9.23 17.80
N ALA A 149 2.09 9.54 18.80
CA ALA A 149 1.23 8.52 19.39
C ALA A 149 0.38 7.86 18.28
N GLU A 150 -0.37 6.82 18.63
CA GLU A 150 -1.25 6.14 17.67
C GLU A 150 -2.06 7.16 16.87
N THR A 151 -1.92 7.10 15.55
CA THR A 151 -2.68 7.98 14.67
C THR A 151 -4.03 7.34 14.42
N PRO A 152 -5.15 8.09 14.55
CA PRO A 152 -6.45 7.57 14.16
C PRO A 152 -6.51 7.40 12.63
N ALA A 153 -7.53 6.67 12.17
CA ALA A 153 -7.92 6.71 10.77
C ALA A 153 -8.35 8.13 10.39
N THR A 154 -8.06 8.52 9.14
CA THR A 154 -8.48 9.85 8.67
C THR A 154 -9.97 9.87 8.35
N GLU A 155 -10.66 10.98 8.66
CA GLU A 155 -12.12 11.07 8.49
C GLU A 155 -12.54 11.08 7.02
N ASP A 156 -11.73 11.70 6.15
CA ASP A 156 -11.99 11.89 4.73
C ASP A 156 -10.76 11.45 3.89
N PRO A 157 -10.49 10.12 3.78
CA PRO A 157 -9.29 9.64 3.11
C PRO A 157 -9.33 9.96 1.62
N ILE A 158 -8.16 10.28 1.07
CA ILE A 158 -7.92 10.38 -0.38
C ILE A 158 -7.08 9.19 -0.85
N PRO A 159 -7.37 8.59 -2.01
CA PRO A 159 -6.58 7.46 -2.52
C PRO A 159 -5.10 7.79 -2.62
N LEU A 160 -4.23 6.81 -2.36
CA LEU A 160 -2.81 6.91 -2.67
C LEU A 160 -2.56 6.65 -4.16
N TRP A 161 -3.28 5.67 -4.73
CA TRP A 161 -3.18 5.28 -6.14
C TRP A 161 -4.54 5.31 -6.83
N VAL A 162 -4.50 5.56 -8.13
CA VAL A 162 -5.68 5.64 -9.01
C VAL A 162 -5.39 4.92 -10.32
N GLU A 163 -6.34 4.13 -10.81
CA GLU A 163 -6.34 3.55 -12.15
C GLU A 163 -7.54 4.09 -12.93
N LEU A 164 -7.27 4.62 -14.12
CA LEU A 164 -8.30 5.13 -15.02
C LEU A 164 -8.83 4.04 -15.95
N ASP A 165 -9.93 4.33 -16.64
CA ASP A 165 -10.61 3.41 -17.55
C ASP A 165 -9.77 2.94 -18.75
N ASP A 166 -8.72 3.67 -19.11
CA ASP A 166 -7.74 3.28 -20.12
C ASP A 166 -6.58 2.42 -19.58
N GLY A 167 -6.59 2.11 -18.28
CA GLY A 167 -5.58 1.31 -17.57
C GLY A 167 -4.34 2.08 -17.16
N SER A 168 -4.27 3.40 -17.39
CA SER A 168 -3.19 4.24 -16.86
C SER A 168 -3.30 4.35 -15.33
N THR A 169 -2.14 4.41 -14.66
CA THR A 169 -2.08 4.46 -13.20
C THR A 169 -1.38 5.71 -12.71
N PHE A 170 -1.87 6.25 -11.61
CA PHE A 170 -1.40 7.51 -11.04
C PHE A 170 -1.15 7.35 -9.55
N ALA A 171 -0.12 8.05 -9.05
CA ALA A 171 0.22 8.10 -7.63
C ALA A 171 0.12 9.53 -7.10
N ALA A 172 -0.32 9.67 -5.85
CA ALA A 172 -0.48 10.96 -5.20
C ALA A 172 0.87 11.70 -5.16
N VAL A 173 0.85 13.00 -5.50
CA VAL A 173 2.09 13.79 -5.52
C VAL A 173 2.40 14.39 -4.15
N HIS A 174 3.68 14.35 -3.77
CA HIS A 174 4.19 14.99 -2.56
C HIS A 174 5.08 16.19 -2.92
N GLY A 175 4.47 17.37 -3.08
CA GLY A 175 5.17 18.57 -3.53
C GLY A 175 5.64 18.46 -4.99
N GLY A 176 6.63 19.27 -5.38
CA GLY A 176 7.15 19.32 -6.75
C GLY A 176 6.94 20.67 -7.44
N ALA A 177 7.59 20.84 -8.59
CA ALA A 177 7.48 22.02 -9.44
C ALA A 177 6.64 21.68 -10.68
N TRP A 178 5.34 21.91 -10.58
CA TRP A 178 4.35 21.57 -11.60
C TRP A 178 3.89 22.82 -12.36
N SER A 179 3.47 22.67 -13.62
CA SER A 179 2.87 23.71 -14.45
C SER A 179 1.51 23.28 -15.01
N PRO A 180 0.53 22.94 -14.14
CA PRO A 180 -0.78 22.47 -14.59
C PRO A 180 -1.53 23.57 -15.39
N PRO A 181 -2.58 23.19 -16.14
CA PRO A 181 -3.47 24.14 -16.79
C PRO A 181 -3.99 25.23 -15.83
N ASP A 182 -4.21 26.44 -16.35
CA ASP A 182 -4.65 27.60 -15.56
C ASP A 182 -5.91 27.28 -14.74
N GLY A 183 -5.85 27.51 -13.43
CA GLY A 183 -6.97 27.28 -12.50
C GLY A 183 -7.04 25.87 -11.92
N TYR A 184 -5.97 25.07 -12.05
CA TYR A 184 -5.85 23.73 -11.47
C TYR A 184 -4.57 23.56 -10.65
N LEU A 185 -4.60 22.59 -9.74
CA LEU A 185 -3.49 22.04 -8.99
C LEU A 185 -3.32 20.55 -9.34
N VAL A 186 -2.10 20.04 -9.21
CA VAL A 186 -1.79 18.62 -9.42
C VAL A 186 -2.08 17.82 -8.16
N ALA A 187 -2.86 16.76 -8.30
CA ALA A 187 -3.18 15.83 -7.23
C ALA A 187 -2.44 14.50 -7.38
N TYR A 188 -2.36 13.99 -8.61
CA TYR A 188 -1.66 12.75 -8.93
C TYR A 188 -0.85 12.90 -10.21
N SER A 189 0.32 12.28 -10.26
CA SER A 189 1.16 12.16 -11.45
C SER A 189 1.15 10.73 -11.95
N ARG A 190 1.38 10.56 -13.26
CA ARG A 190 1.41 9.25 -13.87
C ARG A 190 2.52 8.36 -13.30
N ALA A 191 2.17 7.13 -12.93
CA ALA A 191 3.03 6.18 -12.24
C ALA A 191 3.50 5.04 -13.15
N ASP A 192 2.67 4.60 -14.11
CA ASP A 192 3.04 3.55 -15.09
C ASP A 192 4.02 4.06 -16.16
N ASP A 193 4.01 5.37 -16.40
CA ASP A 193 4.89 6.05 -17.34
C ASP A 193 5.19 7.48 -16.85
N PRO A 194 6.20 7.65 -15.98
CA PRO A 194 6.52 8.95 -15.38
C PRO A 194 7.14 9.96 -16.36
N GLU A 195 7.51 9.53 -17.57
CA GLU A 195 7.92 10.46 -18.64
C GLU A 195 6.71 11.12 -19.31
N THR A 196 5.53 10.50 -19.21
CA THR A 196 4.27 11.07 -19.68
C THR A 196 3.75 12.07 -18.66
N LEU A 197 3.64 13.32 -19.09
CA LEU A 197 3.26 14.47 -18.27
C LEU A 197 1.74 14.56 -18.01
N GLU A 198 1.02 13.45 -18.08
CA GLU A 198 -0.41 13.42 -17.77
C GLU A 198 -0.61 13.42 -16.25
N GLU A 199 -1.57 14.22 -15.79
CA GLU A 199 -1.81 14.51 -14.37
C GLU A 199 -3.30 14.45 -14.05
N ILE A 200 -3.64 14.00 -12.85
CA ILE A 200 -4.99 14.19 -12.28
C ILE A 200 -5.00 15.54 -11.56
N LEU A 201 -5.99 16.35 -11.89
CA LEU A 201 -6.08 17.75 -11.52
C LEU A 201 -7.24 18.02 -10.57
N ILE A 202 -7.03 18.94 -9.63
CA ILE A 202 -8.07 19.52 -8.78
C ILE A 202 -8.21 21.00 -9.15
N PRO A 203 -9.43 21.55 -9.28
CA PRO A 203 -9.60 22.99 -9.42
C PRO A 203 -8.92 23.77 -8.28
N ASP A 204 -8.31 24.92 -8.56
CA ASP A 204 -7.73 25.83 -7.54
C ASP A 204 -8.85 26.56 -6.75
N ASP A 205 -9.69 25.77 -6.08
CA ASP A 205 -10.80 26.14 -5.20
C ASP A 205 -10.80 25.14 -4.03
N ASP A 206 -10.63 25.65 -2.81
CA ASP A 206 -10.52 24.88 -1.55
C ASP A 206 -11.71 23.95 -1.26
N SER A 207 -12.81 24.05 -2.03
CA SER A 207 -14.01 23.25 -1.85
C SER A 207 -14.25 22.17 -2.92
N ALA A 208 -13.43 22.13 -3.96
CA ALA A 208 -13.62 21.18 -5.06
C ALA A 208 -13.11 19.77 -4.66
N PRO A 209 -13.94 18.71 -4.75
CA PRO A 209 -13.45 17.36 -4.54
C PRO A 209 -12.56 16.94 -5.71
N ILE A 210 -11.59 16.07 -5.43
CA ILE A 210 -10.71 15.48 -6.46
C ILE A 210 -11.51 14.61 -7.43
N PHE A 211 -12.42 13.81 -6.87
CA PHE A 211 -13.26 12.88 -7.59
C PHE A 211 -14.70 13.37 -7.58
N ASP A 212 -15.36 13.36 -8.73
CA ASP A 212 -16.82 13.44 -8.76
C ASP A 212 -17.37 12.05 -8.43
N GLN A 213 -17.88 11.90 -7.21
CA GLN A 213 -18.46 10.69 -6.64
C GLN A 213 -20.00 10.76 -6.60
N SER A 214 -20.63 11.61 -7.42
CA SER A 214 -22.09 11.74 -7.45
C SER A 214 -22.82 10.51 -8.01
N GLU A 215 -22.09 9.64 -8.70
CA GLU A 215 -22.54 8.35 -9.25
C GLU A 215 -21.58 7.23 -8.80
N ASP A 216 -22.00 5.96 -8.92
CA ASP A 216 -21.20 4.79 -8.52
C ASP A 216 -19.87 4.67 -9.30
N LEU A 217 -19.83 5.21 -10.52
CA LEU A 217 -18.66 5.27 -11.37
C LEU A 217 -18.06 6.68 -11.31
N TRP A 218 -16.96 6.81 -10.59
CA TRP A 218 -16.34 8.11 -10.33
C TRP A 218 -15.69 8.68 -11.58
N THR A 219 -15.56 10.00 -11.60
CA THR A 219 -14.80 10.69 -12.64
C THR A 219 -13.81 11.69 -12.05
N VAL A 220 -12.78 11.99 -12.84
CA VAL A 220 -11.71 12.93 -12.50
C VAL A 220 -11.42 13.84 -13.67
N THR A 221 -10.81 14.99 -13.37
CA THR A 221 -10.22 15.86 -14.39
C THR A 221 -8.77 15.48 -14.61
N VAL A 222 -8.37 15.31 -15.87
CA VAL A 222 -6.99 15.07 -16.27
C VAL A 222 -6.50 16.17 -17.21
N GLY A 223 -5.20 16.43 -17.21
CA GLY A 223 -4.54 17.33 -18.14
C GLY A 223 -3.07 16.99 -18.29
N GLU A 224 -2.35 17.79 -19.07
CA GLU A 224 -0.90 17.63 -19.26
C GLU A 224 -0.14 18.79 -18.62
N ASP A 225 1.03 18.51 -18.02
CA ASP A 225 1.95 19.54 -17.52
C ASP A 225 2.39 20.48 -18.66
N GLY A 226 2.27 21.79 -18.45
CA GLY A 226 2.49 22.82 -19.45
C GLY A 226 1.40 22.92 -20.52
N GLY A 227 0.37 22.07 -20.45
CA GLY A 227 -0.80 22.06 -21.29
C GLY A 227 -1.82 23.14 -20.93
N GLN A 228 -2.89 23.23 -21.72
CA GLN A 228 -4.02 24.15 -21.48
C GLN A 228 -5.38 23.43 -21.54
N ASP A 229 -5.39 22.21 -22.08
CA ASP A 229 -6.58 21.41 -22.28
C ASP A 229 -6.74 20.45 -21.10
N VAL A 230 -7.99 20.23 -20.70
CA VAL A 230 -8.36 19.24 -19.69
C VAL A 230 -9.45 18.32 -20.25
N ALA A 231 -9.48 17.09 -19.75
CA ALA A 231 -10.49 16.11 -20.08
C ALA A 231 -11.08 15.48 -18.82
N THR A 232 -12.29 14.95 -18.93
CA THR A 232 -12.88 14.11 -17.88
C THR A 232 -12.61 12.66 -18.22
N LYS A 233 -12.04 11.91 -17.28
CA LYS A 233 -11.85 10.46 -17.39
C LYS A 233 -12.61 9.73 -16.28
N THR A 234 -12.92 8.48 -16.54
CA THR A 234 -13.55 7.59 -15.58
C THR A 234 -12.49 6.90 -14.73
N VAL A 235 -12.79 6.71 -13.45
CA VAL A 235 -11.93 5.97 -12.53
C VAL A 235 -12.36 4.53 -12.45
N ASN A 236 -11.47 3.63 -12.83
CA ASN A 236 -11.71 2.19 -12.74
C ASN A 236 -11.49 1.69 -11.31
N LYS A 237 -10.37 2.08 -10.69
CA LYS A 237 -9.99 1.61 -9.36
C LYS A 237 -9.20 2.65 -8.56
N VAL A 238 -9.35 2.62 -7.25
CA VAL A 238 -8.57 3.44 -6.30
C VAL A 238 -8.03 2.57 -5.17
N TRP A 239 -6.90 2.98 -4.57
CA TRP A 239 -6.32 2.30 -3.42
C TRP A 239 -6.05 3.26 -2.27
N TYR A 240 -6.50 2.87 -1.07
CA TYR A 240 -6.22 3.55 0.19
C TYR A 240 -5.20 2.78 1.02
N MET A 241 -4.59 3.42 2.00
CA MET A 241 -3.73 2.72 2.96
C MET A 241 -4.59 2.12 4.07
N ALA A 242 -4.55 0.79 4.22
CA ALA A 242 -5.16 0.17 5.39
C ALA A 242 -4.36 0.53 6.65
N GLY A 243 -5.05 0.57 7.78
CA GLY A 243 -4.39 0.75 9.07
C GLY A 243 -3.52 -0.44 9.47
N ARG A 244 -2.65 -0.20 10.45
CA ARG A 244 -1.89 -1.26 11.12
C ARG A 244 -2.35 -1.37 12.57
N VAL A 245 -2.61 -2.60 13.01
CA VAL A 245 -2.66 -2.91 14.44
C VAL A 245 -1.22 -2.96 14.92
N ILE A 246 -0.82 -2.08 15.85
CA ILE A 246 0.46 -2.23 16.54
C ILE A 246 0.21 -3.25 17.65
N PRO A 247 0.89 -4.40 17.66
CA PRO A 247 0.78 -5.35 18.75
C PRO A 247 1.04 -4.66 20.09
N GLU A 248 0.20 -4.95 21.08
CA GLU A 248 0.48 -4.51 22.44
C GLU A 248 1.80 -5.16 22.88
N GLY A 249 2.80 -4.36 23.25
CA GLY A 249 4.08 -4.86 23.75
C GLY A 249 3.87 -5.87 24.90
N PRO A 250 4.91 -6.63 25.28
CA PRO A 250 4.79 -7.66 26.31
C PRO A 250 3.99 -7.17 27.51
N ASP A 251 2.93 -7.93 27.86
CA ASP A 251 2.21 -7.79 29.12
C ASP A 251 3.24 -7.54 30.22
N ASP A 252 2.97 -6.65 31.18
CA ASP A 252 3.91 -6.32 32.28
C ASP A 252 4.37 -7.57 33.09
N ASP A 253 3.70 -8.72 32.93
CA ASP A 253 4.02 -10.03 33.51
C ASP A 253 4.81 -10.98 32.58
N PHE A 254 5.16 -10.53 31.36
CA PHE A 254 5.81 -11.35 30.32
C PHE A 254 7.32 -11.09 30.25
N SER A 255 8.11 -12.17 30.28
CA SER A 255 9.58 -12.09 30.20
C SER A 255 10.08 -12.55 28.83
N PRO A 256 10.81 -11.71 28.07
CA PRO A 256 11.41 -12.11 26.79
C PRO A 256 12.44 -13.23 26.98
N GLU A 257 12.91 -13.48 28.20
CA GLU A 257 13.77 -14.63 28.52
C GLU A 257 13.09 -15.99 28.25
N ILE A 258 11.78 -16.03 27.99
CA ILE A 258 11.09 -17.27 27.58
C ILE A 258 11.70 -17.87 26.31
N VAL A 259 12.28 -17.04 25.42
CA VAL A 259 12.89 -17.51 24.17
C VAL A 259 14.33 -18.01 24.36
N ASN A 260 14.92 -17.84 25.55
CA ASN A 260 16.30 -18.24 25.81
C ASN A 260 16.48 -19.75 25.65
N GLY A 261 17.42 -20.18 24.83
CA GLY A 261 17.66 -21.59 24.54
C GLY A 261 18.29 -21.80 23.18
N SER A 262 18.54 -23.06 22.85
CA SER A 262 19.06 -23.47 21.55
C SER A 262 17.92 -23.80 20.61
N TRP A 263 18.01 -23.28 19.39
CA TRP A 263 17.00 -23.37 18.34
C TRP A 263 17.65 -23.92 17.09
N CYS A 264 17.06 -24.98 16.53
CA CYS A 264 17.57 -25.64 15.33
C CYS A 264 16.46 -25.73 14.28
N PRO A 265 16.80 -25.67 12.99
CA PRO A 265 15.80 -25.80 11.94
C PRO A 265 15.21 -27.21 11.94
N THR A 266 13.92 -27.30 11.59
CA THR A 266 13.31 -28.60 11.28
C THR A 266 13.96 -29.23 10.05
N PRO A 267 13.91 -30.56 9.89
CA PRO A 267 14.45 -31.23 8.71
C PRO A 267 13.89 -30.71 7.37
N ASP A 268 12.65 -30.24 7.38
CA ASP A 268 11.96 -29.72 6.19
C ASP A 268 12.51 -28.35 5.77
N THR A 269 13.01 -27.55 6.72
CA THR A 269 13.48 -26.19 6.50
C THR A 269 14.99 -26.00 6.68
N GLU A 270 15.75 -27.05 6.98
CA GLU A 270 17.21 -26.99 7.20
C GLU A 270 17.96 -26.37 6.02
N GLY A 271 17.49 -26.62 4.79
CA GLY A 271 18.09 -26.05 3.57
C GLY A 271 17.91 -24.53 3.41
N ASN A 272 16.98 -23.93 4.16
CA ASN A 272 16.68 -22.50 4.12
C ASN A 272 17.36 -21.73 5.27
N ALA A 273 17.81 -22.43 6.31
CA ALA A 273 18.42 -21.83 7.48
C ALA A 273 19.88 -21.39 7.20
N THR A 274 20.07 -20.13 6.85
CA THR A 274 21.40 -19.56 6.51
C THR A 274 22.46 -19.79 7.58
N HIS A 275 22.08 -19.72 8.86
CA HIS A 275 23.00 -19.86 10.00
C HIS A 275 22.88 -21.19 10.76
N GLY A 276 22.09 -22.14 10.26
CA GLY A 276 21.84 -23.40 10.97
C GLY A 276 21.17 -23.18 12.33
N CYS A 277 21.69 -23.82 13.38
CA CYS A 277 21.20 -23.62 14.75
C CYS A 277 21.73 -22.31 15.36
N TYR A 278 20.97 -21.72 16.29
CA TYR A 278 21.43 -20.59 17.07
C TYR A 278 21.00 -20.70 18.53
N THR A 279 21.66 -19.96 19.41
CA THR A 279 21.30 -19.87 20.83
C THR A 279 20.87 -18.46 21.18
N ILE A 280 19.70 -18.33 21.79
CA ILE A 280 19.23 -17.06 22.33
C ILE A 280 19.61 -16.98 23.81
N ASP A 281 20.33 -15.92 24.18
CA ASP A 281 20.52 -15.43 25.54
C ASP A 281 20.13 -13.94 25.54
N TYR A 282 18.83 -13.68 25.64
CA TYR A 282 18.21 -12.38 25.40
C TYR A 282 18.95 -11.25 26.15
N PRO A 283 19.24 -10.11 25.49
CA PRO A 283 18.78 -9.73 24.15
C PRO A 283 19.70 -10.20 23.02
N ASN A 284 20.53 -11.24 23.20
CA ASN A 284 21.48 -11.66 22.17
C ASN A 284 21.08 -12.99 21.53
N VAL A 285 21.39 -13.14 20.25
CA VAL A 285 21.42 -14.43 19.55
C VAL A 285 22.85 -14.72 19.11
N GLU A 286 23.35 -15.92 19.38
CA GLU A 286 24.67 -16.41 18.97
C GLU A 286 24.49 -17.54 17.94
N TYR A 287 25.12 -17.40 16.77
CA TYR A 287 25.10 -18.38 15.69
C TYR A 287 26.27 -19.37 15.78
N GLU A 288 26.23 -20.48 15.02
CA GLU A 288 27.27 -21.52 15.08
C GLU A 288 28.68 -21.04 14.70
N ASP A 289 28.79 -19.98 13.91
CA ASP A 289 30.06 -19.36 13.52
C ASP A 289 30.62 -18.39 14.58
N GLY A 290 29.87 -18.16 15.67
CA GLY A 290 30.21 -17.28 16.77
C GLY A 290 29.88 -15.80 16.53
N GLU A 291 29.17 -15.48 15.44
CA GLU A 291 28.55 -14.16 15.27
C GLU A 291 27.44 -13.96 16.31
N THR A 292 27.25 -12.72 16.74
CA THR A 292 26.25 -12.37 17.75
C THR A 292 25.53 -11.11 17.33
N ASP A 293 24.20 -11.17 17.35
CA ASP A 293 23.34 -10.02 17.10
C ASP A 293 22.45 -9.73 18.31
N GLU A 294 22.02 -8.47 18.42
CA GLU A 294 21.02 -8.04 19.39
C GLU A 294 19.62 -8.22 18.79
N ILE A 295 18.70 -8.74 19.59
CA ILE A 295 17.30 -8.95 19.25
C ILE A 295 16.39 -8.19 20.20
N VAL A 296 15.28 -7.71 19.65
CA VAL A 296 14.16 -7.13 20.38
C VAL A 296 12.99 -8.10 20.30
N ALA A 297 12.25 -8.25 21.38
CA ALA A 297 11.04 -9.04 21.43
C ALA A 297 9.82 -8.14 21.60
N VAL A 298 8.83 -8.28 20.72
CA VAL A 298 7.51 -7.65 20.85
C VAL A 298 6.46 -8.73 21.00
N SER A 299 5.64 -8.63 22.05
CA SER A 299 4.61 -9.63 22.33
C SER A 299 3.32 -9.32 21.58
N ASN A 300 2.48 -10.35 21.48
CA ASN A 300 1.07 -10.23 21.21
C ASN A 300 0.27 -10.89 22.34
N ASP A 301 -1.05 -10.73 22.29
CA ASP A 301 -2.00 -11.54 23.07
C ASP A 301 -1.75 -13.04 22.85
N GLY A 302 -1.65 -13.80 23.95
CA GLY A 302 -1.50 -15.26 23.90
C GLY A 302 -0.05 -15.80 23.93
N GLY A 303 0.94 -14.94 24.23
CA GLY A 303 2.32 -15.35 24.51
C GLY A 303 3.17 -15.67 23.29
N VAL A 304 2.75 -15.19 22.12
CA VAL A 304 3.51 -15.18 20.86
C VAL A 304 4.41 -13.94 20.84
N LEU A 305 5.64 -14.06 20.33
CA LEU A 305 6.57 -12.93 20.21
C LEU A 305 7.08 -12.76 18.79
N SER A 306 7.06 -11.55 18.26
CA SER A 306 7.97 -11.16 17.20
C SER A 306 9.37 -11.01 17.78
N LEU A 307 10.36 -11.69 17.19
CA LEU A 307 11.77 -11.52 17.50
C LEU A 307 12.43 -10.85 16.31
N ASP A 308 12.98 -9.66 16.52
CA ASP A 308 13.52 -8.81 15.48
C ASP A 308 14.98 -8.50 15.75
N LEU A 309 15.84 -8.77 14.77
CA LEU A 309 17.22 -8.30 14.69
C LEU A 309 17.23 -6.85 14.21
N ASP A 310 18.39 -6.20 14.31
CA ASP A 310 18.66 -4.93 13.65
C ASP A 310 18.56 -5.09 12.12
N GLY A 311 17.34 -4.92 11.66
CA GLY A 311 16.95 -5.00 10.28
C GLY A 311 16.72 -6.39 9.68
N ALA A 312 16.19 -7.32 10.46
CA ALA A 312 15.53 -8.49 9.91
C ALA A 312 14.67 -9.14 10.99
N PRO A 313 13.51 -9.73 10.67
CA PRO A 313 12.87 -10.63 11.62
C PRO A 313 13.81 -11.82 11.86
N LEU A 314 14.10 -12.12 13.12
CA LEU A 314 14.59 -13.44 13.50
C LEU A 314 13.46 -14.46 13.32
N GLY A 315 12.24 -14.08 13.72
CA GLY A 315 11.00 -14.81 13.46
C GLY A 315 9.97 -14.67 14.57
N LEU A 316 8.81 -15.28 14.35
CA LEU A 316 7.69 -15.34 15.28
C LEU A 316 7.85 -16.53 16.23
N TYR A 317 8.19 -16.28 17.49
CA TYR A 317 8.12 -17.28 18.55
C TYR A 317 6.67 -17.66 18.85
N VAL A 318 6.37 -18.96 18.80
CA VAL A 318 5.05 -19.52 19.06
C VAL A 318 5.16 -20.63 20.12
N PRO A 319 4.47 -20.52 21.27
CA PRO A 319 4.51 -21.53 22.32
C PRO A 319 3.78 -22.81 21.89
N VAL A 320 4.08 -23.95 22.55
CA VAL A 320 3.66 -25.31 22.14
C VAL A 320 2.16 -25.43 21.81
N ASP A 321 1.29 -24.85 22.65
CA ASP A 321 -0.17 -24.99 22.53
C ASP A 321 -0.84 -23.94 21.63
N THR A 322 -0.05 -23.07 20.97
CA THR A 322 -0.56 -22.04 20.06
C THR A 322 -0.42 -22.50 18.61
N ALA A 323 -1.51 -22.45 17.84
CA ALA A 323 -1.47 -22.78 16.42
C ALA A 323 -0.66 -21.72 15.64
N LEU A 324 0.22 -22.17 14.75
CA LEU A 324 0.82 -21.32 13.74
C LEU A 324 -0.20 -21.05 12.63
N ASP A 325 -0.17 -19.85 12.07
CA ASP A 325 -0.86 -19.58 10.82
C ASP A 325 -0.10 -20.30 9.69
N GLU A 326 -0.77 -21.25 9.06
CA GLU A 326 -0.18 -22.08 8.00
C GLU A 326 -0.18 -21.35 6.64
N SER A 327 -0.85 -20.20 6.51
CA SER A 327 -0.75 -19.39 5.30
C SER A 327 0.70 -18.91 5.13
N GLY A 328 1.30 -19.24 3.99
CA GLY A 328 2.69 -18.90 3.68
C GLY A 328 3.74 -19.94 4.10
N MET A 329 3.33 -21.06 4.75
CA MET A 329 4.25 -22.15 5.11
C MET A 329 4.42 -23.22 4.01
N ASP A 330 4.44 -22.81 2.74
CA ASP A 330 4.54 -23.74 1.61
C ASP A 330 5.85 -24.56 1.68
N GLY A 331 5.73 -25.87 1.85
CA GLY A 331 6.87 -26.80 1.93
C GLY A 331 7.28 -27.22 3.35
N VAL A 332 6.59 -26.73 4.38
CA VAL A 332 6.71 -27.24 5.76
C VAL A 332 5.65 -28.32 5.95
N GLU A 333 6.04 -29.59 5.98
CA GLU A 333 5.08 -30.71 6.07
C GLU A 333 4.83 -31.15 7.53
N ASP A 334 5.82 -30.98 8.41
CA ASP A 334 5.74 -31.32 9.82
C ASP A 334 5.77 -30.06 10.71
N LEU A 335 4.66 -29.81 11.41
CA LEU A 335 4.56 -28.79 12.45
C LEU A 335 4.66 -29.47 13.82
N PRO A 336 5.86 -29.49 14.42
CA PRO A 336 6.05 -30.23 15.66
C PRO A 336 5.28 -29.56 16.81
N ASP A 337 4.79 -30.41 17.71
CA ASP A 337 4.11 -30.00 18.94
C ASP A 337 5.15 -29.60 20.00
N GLN A 338 5.89 -28.53 19.71
CA GLN A 338 6.87 -27.90 20.60
C GLN A 338 6.90 -26.39 20.37
N GLU A 339 7.68 -25.67 21.17
CA GLU A 339 7.92 -24.26 20.92
C GLU A 339 8.66 -24.06 19.60
N ARG A 340 8.26 -23.04 18.86
CA ARG A 340 8.68 -22.80 17.48
C ARG A 340 9.09 -21.35 17.30
N ILE A 341 10.02 -21.08 16.39
CA ILE A 341 10.23 -19.74 15.83
C ILE A 341 10.03 -19.85 14.32
N TRP A 342 9.02 -19.16 13.78
CA TRP A 342 8.71 -19.16 12.35
C TRP A 342 9.21 -17.89 11.67
N ASN A 343 10.00 -18.03 10.62
CA ASN A 343 10.46 -16.92 9.80
C ASN A 343 9.89 -17.06 8.39
N SER A 344 8.88 -16.25 8.05
CA SER A 344 8.22 -16.29 6.74
C SER A 344 9.10 -15.77 5.59
N GLN A 345 10.03 -14.85 5.86
CA GLN A 345 10.93 -14.30 4.84
C GLN A 345 11.92 -15.35 4.33
N THR A 346 12.45 -16.17 5.24
CA THR A 346 13.40 -17.24 4.90
C THR A 346 12.70 -18.59 4.72
N VAL A 347 11.41 -18.71 5.03
CA VAL A 347 10.67 -19.97 5.06
C VAL A 347 11.39 -20.99 5.96
N THR A 348 11.73 -20.55 7.18
CA THR A 348 12.46 -21.36 8.17
C THR A 348 11.62 -21.57 9.42
N LEU A 349 11.43 -22.84 9.80
CA LEU A 349 10.82 -23.22 11.06
C LEU A 349 11.90 -23.74 12.00
N MET A 350 12.15 -23.00 13.07
CA MET A 350 13.10 -23.36 14.12
C MET A 350 12.35 -23.98 15.28
N VAL A 351 12.98 -24.96 15.91
CA VAL A 351 12.42 -25.68 17.04
C VAL A 351 13.45 -25.74 18.16
N ARG A 352 12.96 -25.69 19.40
CA ARG A 352 13.84 -25.78 20.57
C ARG A 352 14.47 -27.17 20.68
N ASP A 353 15.79 -27.24 20.80
CA ASP A 353 16.57 -28.48 21.03
C ASP A 353 16.49 -28.98 22.48
#